data_AF-A0A1M6TND8-F1
#
_entry.id   AF-A0A1M6TND8-F1
#
_cell.length_a   1.000
_cell.length_b   1.000
_cell.length_c   1.000
_cell.angle_alpha   90.00
_cell.angle_beta   90.00
_cell.angle_gamma   90.00
#
_symmetry.space_group_name_H-M   'P 1'
#
loop_
_entity.id
_entity.type
_entity.pdbx_description
1 polymer ?
#
loop_
_entity_poly.entity_id
_entity_poly.type
_entity_poly.pdbx_seq_one_letter_code
_entity_poly.pdbx_strand_id
1 'polypeptide(L)'
;MTKLLTTYIATMTEMREPHKVLESSGGNPVAVLKNSALVGYFVPAEAIQETEGRIATREEVLASLKARKDINQPVLDYLKDK
;
A
#
# COMPACT_ATOMS: atom_id res chain seq x y z
N MET A 1 -8.50 -15.94 6.41
CA MET A 1 -8.12 -14.88 7.36
C MET A 1 -7.43 -13.78 6.57
N THR A 2 -8.00 -12.59 6.49
CA THR A 2 -7.39 -11.48 5.74
C THR A 2 -6.19 -10.94 6.50
N LYS A 3 -5.01 -10.93 5.87
CA LYS A 3 -3.80 -10.34 6.47
C LYS A 3 -3.96 -8.81 6.48
N LEU A 4 -3.96 -8.20 7.66
CA LEU A 4 -4.02 -6.74 7.80
C LEU A 4 -2.64 -6.13 7.46
N LEU A 5 -2.66 -4.94 6.85
CA LEU A 5 -1.45 -4.17 6.50
C LEU A 5 -0.93 -3.30 7.65
N THR A 6 -1.58 -3.35 8.81
CA THR A 6 -1.21 -2.61 10.03
C THR A 6 -1.60 -3.41 11.27
N THR A 7 -0.94 -3.12 12.39
CA THR A 7 -1.23 -3.65 13.73
C THR A 7 -2.35 -2.90 14.44
N TYR A 8 -2.66 -1.67 14.02
CA TYR A 8 -3.68 -0.84 14.65
C TYR A 8 -5.06 -1.11 14.04
N ILE A 9 -6.07 -1.27 14.88
CA ILE A 9 -7.42 -1.61 14.48
C ILE A 9 -8.41 -0.64 15.13
N ALA A 10 -9.35 -0.15 14.34
CA ALA A 10 -10.49 0.64 14.81
C ALA A 10 -11.80 0.04 14.28
N THR A 11 -12.86 0.18 15.05
CA THR A 11 -14.23 -0.16 14.66
C THR A 11 -14.93 1.03 14.02
N MET A 12 -16.04 0.77 13.30
CA MET A 12 -16.90 1.84 12.77
C MET A 12 -17.42 2.82 13.85
N THR A 13 -17.52 2.38 15.10
CA THR A 13 -17.98 3.24 16.20
C THR A 13 -16.88 4.20 16.63
N GLU A 14 -15.63 3.73 16.73
CA GLU A 14 -14.47 4.58 17.05
C GLU A 14 -14.20 5.60 15.96
N MET A 15 -14.47 5.25 14.69
CA MET A 15 -14.36 6.17 13.55
C MET A 15 -15.33 7.37 13.60
N ARG A 16 -16.26 7.42 14.57
CA ARG A 16 -17.04 8.64 14.85
C ARG A 16 -16.19 9.75 15.47
N GLU A 17 -15.07 9.41 16.10
CA GLU A 17 -14.10 10.32 16.69
C GLU A 17 -12.71 10.11 16.05
N PRO A 18 -12.53 10.45 14.76
CA PRO A 18 -11.33 10.09 14.00
C PRO A 18 -10.03 10.66 14.59
N HIS A 19 -10.08 11.81 15.27
CA HIS A 19 -8.91 12.40 15.93
C HIS A 19 -8.32 11.49 17.02
N LYS A 20 -9.17 10.83 17.84
CA LYS A 20 -8.70 9.89 18.87
C LYS A 20 -8.08 8.64 18.26
N VAL A 21 -8.61 8.20 17.11
CA VAL A 21 -8.06 7.06 16.37
C VAL A 21 -6.65 7.38 15.87
N LEU A 22 -6.40 8.60 15.38
CA LEU A 22 -5.07 9.03 14.95
C LEU A 22 -4.08 9.19 16.13
N GLU A 23 -4.52 9.78 17.23
CA GLU A 23 -3.68 9.91 18.44
C GLU A 23 -3.29 8.53 18.99
N SER A 24 -4.23 7.59 19.05
CA SER A 24 -3.97 6.24 19.55
C SER A 24 -3.08 5.41 18.61
N SER A 25 -3.09 5.69 17.31
CA SER A 25 -2.21 5.02 16.35
C SER A 25 -0.80 5.61 16.29
N GLY A 26 -0.57 6.78 16.90
CA GLY A 26 0.74 7.41 16.98
C GLY A 26 1.38 7.63 15.61
N GLY A 27 0.59 8.07 14.63
CA GLY A 27 1.08 8.32 13.26
C GLY A 27 1.11 7.08 12.35
N ASN A 28 0.68 5.91 12.83
CA ASN A 28 0.61 4.70 12.01
C ASN A 28 -0.75 4.54 11.31
N PRO A 29 -0.81 3.86 10.15
CA PRO A 29 -2.07 3.46 9.50
C PRO A 29 -2.95 2.61 10.43
N VAL A 30 -4.27 2.72 10.31
CA VAL A 30 -5.26 1.97 11.12
C VAL A 30 -6.20 1.19 10.22
N ALA A 31 -6.41 -0.10 10.50
CA ALA A 31 -7.38 -0.93 9.82
C ALA A 31 -8.78 -0.68 10.40
N VAL A 32 -9.76 -0.35 9.56
CA VAL A 32 -11.14 -0.13 9.99
C VAL A 32 -11.95 -1.39 9.75
N LEU A 33 -12.60 -1.91 10.79
CA LEU A 33 -13.43 -3.11 10.74
C LEU A 33 -14.92 -2.80 10.94
N LYS A 34 -15.77 -3.52 10.20
CA LYS A 34 -17.23 -3.59 10.40
C LYS A 34 -17.65 -5.05 10.47
N ASN A 35 -18.27 -5.47 11.57
CA ASN A 35 -18.67 -6.87 11.79
C ASN A 35 -17.51 -7.86 11.55
N SER A 36 -16.32 -7.54 12.07
CA SER A 36 -15.08 -8.30 11.89
C SER A 36 -14.56 -8.39 10.45
N ALA A 37 -15.18 -7.70 9.50
CA ALA A 37 -14.70 -7.57 8.13
C ALA A 37 -13.90 -6.28 7.96
N LEU A 38 -12.75 -6.37 7.28
CA LEU A 38 -11.97 -5.21 6.88
C LEU A 38 -12.77 -4.38 5.86
N VAL A 39 -13.04 -3.11 6.20
CA VAL A 39 -13.75 -2.19 5.31
C VAL A 39 -12.86 -1.09 4.73
N GLY A 40 -11.70 -0.83 5.33
CA GLY A 40 -10.75 0.15 4.81
C GLY A 40 -9.55 0.40 5.72
N TYR A 41 -8.73 1.36 5.32
CA TYR A 41 -7.62 1.89 6.11
C TYR A 41 -7.80 3.38 6.33
N PHE A 42 -7.47 3.82 7.54
CA PHE A 42 -7.41 5.22 7.91
C PHE A 42 -5.94 5.58 8.14
N VAL A 43 -5.42 6.53 7.37
CA VAL A 43 -3.99 6.84 7.32
C VAL A 43 -3.81 8.32 7.67
N PRO A 44 -2.95 8.67 8.65
CA PRO A 44 -2.65 10.06 8.96
C PRO A 44 -1.91 10.71 7.78
N ALA A 45 -2.15 12.01 7.58
CA ALA A 45 -1.57 12.76 6.46
C ALA A 45 -0.02 12.71 6.46
N GLU A 46 0.61 12.77 7.64
CA GLU A 46 2.06 12.66 7.81
C GLU A 46 2.65 11.31 7.34
N ALA A 47 1.85 10.23 7.34
CA ALA A 47 2.27 8.92 6.85
C ALA A 47 2.06 8.78 5.34
N ILE A 48 1.30 9.69 4.72
CA ILE A 48 1.15 9.75 3.27
C ILE A 48 2.31 10.57 2.74
N GLN A 49 3.28 9.88 2.15
CA GLN A 49 4.33 10.56 1.41
C GLN A 49 3.66 11.35 0.27
N GLU A 50 3.84 12.67 0.24
CA GLU A 50 3.46 13.52 -0.90
C GLU A 50 4.36 13.23 -2.10
N THR A 51 4.37 11.99 -2.58
CA THR A 51 4.91 11.69 -3.89
C THR A 51 3.73 11.73 -4.84
N GLU A 52 3.57 12.86 -5.52
CA GLU A 52 2.79 12.87 -6.75
C GLU A 52 3.40 11.81 -7.67
N GLY A 53 2.71 10.68 -7.80
CA GLY A 53 3.07 9.66 -8.77
C GLY A 53 2.98 10.29 -10.15
N ARG A 54 4.13 10.63 -10.75
CA ARG A 54 4.15 11.13 -12.12
C ARG A 54 4.15 9.99 -13.12
N ILE A 55 3.57 10.23 -14.28
CA ILE A 55 3.66 9.30 -15.41
C ILE A 55 5.12 9.22 -15.85
N ALA A 56 5.66 8.00 -15.93
CA ALA A 56 7.00 7.77 -16.44
C ALA A 56 7.04 8.00 -17.96
N THR A 57 8.11 8.65 -18.43
CA THR A 57 8.37 8.80 -19.86
C THR A 57 8.79 7.47 -20.47
N ARG A 58 8.69 7.35 -21.81
CA ARG A 58 9.13 6.15 -22.53
C ARG A 58 10.60 5.82 -22.27
N GLU A 59 11.46 6.82 -22.17
CA GLU A 59 12.90 6.65 -21.92
C GLU A 59 13.18 6.08 -20.54
N GLU A 60 12.46 6.55 -19.52
CA GLU A 60 12.57 6.04 -18.15
C GLU A 60 12.09 4.60 -18.04
N VAL A 61 11.01 4.27 -18.75
CA VAL A 61 10.52 2.89 -18.85
C VAL A 61 11.58 2.00 -19.51
N LEU A 62 12.14 2.41 -20.64
CA LEU A 62 13.18 1.65 -21.34
C LEU A 62 14.45 1.49 -20.49
N ALA A 63 14.86 2.53 -19.77
CA ALA A 63 16.00 2.47 -18.85
C ALA A 63 15.74 1.48 -17.71
N SER A 64 14.55 1.50 -17.11
CA SER A 64 14.14 0.55 -16.08
C SER A 64 14.12 -0.89 -16.58
N LEU A 65 13.57 -1.13 -17.78
CA LEU A 65 13.56 -2.45 -18.41
C LEU A 65 14.99 -2.98 -18.66
N LYS A 66 15.90 -2.11 -19.12
CA LYS A 66 17.30 -2.48 -19.33
C LYS A 66 18.00 -2.78 -18.01
N ALA A 67 17.81 -1.94 -16.99
CA ALA A 67 18.43 -2.10 -15.67
C ALA A 67 17.98 -3.39 -14.96
N ARG A 68 16.74 -3.82 -15.20
CA ARG A 68 16.16 -5.04 -14.59
C ARG A 68 16.26 -6.27 -15.49
N LYS A 69 16.97 -6.20 -16.62
CA LYS A 69 17.06 -7.29 -17.58
C LYS A 69 17.49 -8.60 -16.92
N ASP A 70 18.58 -8.59 -16.17
CA ASP A 70 19.15 -9.82 -15.57
C ASP A 70 18.21 -10.45 -14.53
N ILE A 71 17.45 -9.61 -13.81
CA ILE A 71 16.45 -10.06 -12.83
C ILE A 71 15.24 -10.68 -13.54
N ASN A 72 14.80 -10.07 -14.65
CA ASN A 72 13.60 -10.47 -15.36
C ASN A 72 13.84 -11.62 -16.35
N GLN A 73 15.08 -11.83 -16.79
CA GLN A 73 15.46 -12.79 -17.83
C GLN A 73 14.98 -14.23 -17.53
N PRO A 74 15.14 -14.78 -16.31
CA PRO A 74 14.67 -16.14 -16.00
C PRO A 74 13.16 -16.32 -16.18
N VAL A 75 12.37 -15.30 -15.81
CA VAL A 75 10.92 -15.32 -15.98
C VAL A 75 10.56 -15.27 -17.47
N LEU A 76 11.25 -14.43 -18.24
CA LEU A 76 11.05 -14.34 -19.70
C LEU A 76 11.38 -15.64 -20.41
N ASP A 77 12.43 -16.35 -19.99
CA ASP A 77 12.81 -17.61 -20.59
C ASP A 77 11.79 -18.71 -20.27
N TYR A 78 11.29 -18.78 -19.03
CA TYR A 78 10.19 -19.66 -18.67
C TYR A 78 8.90 -19.40 -19.49
N LEU A 79 8.60 -18.13 -19.78
CA LEU A 79 7.42 -17.76 -20.55
C LEU A 79 7.54 -18.08 -22.05
N LYS A 80 8.74 -18.26 -22.59
CA LYS A 80 8.92 -18.68 -24.00
C LYS A 80 8.62 -20.16 -24.22
N ASP A 81 8.74 -20.97 -23.17
CA ASP A 81 8.54 -22.42 -23.22
C ASP A 81 7.07 -22.84 -22.99
N LYS A 82 6.15 -21.87 -22.88
CA LYS A 82 4.70 -22.04 -22.79
C LYS A 82 3.99 -21.46 -24.00
#